data_AF-A0A6I4W855-F1
#
_entry.id   AF-A0A6I4W855-F1
#
_cell.length_a   1.000
_cell.length_b   1.000
_cell.length_c   1.000
_cell.angle_alpha   90.00
_cell.angle_beta   90.00
_cell.angle_gamma   90.00
#
_symmetry.space_group_name_H-M   'P 1'
#
loop_
_entity.id
_entity.type
_entity.pdbx_description
1 polymer ?
#
loop_
_entity_poly.entity_id
_entity_poly.type
_entity_poly.pdbx_seq_one_letter_code
_entity_poly.pdbx_strand_id
1 'polypeptide(L)'
;MNIAKSAYDDQFQAAVSDVRRYMTRHAQQTGSAVGQSDAAWLKAKFDEFALNLLSGKGSPCPHIGRSPMAAHTAAWATHQLVCPACTDLIKPPEDPDARCDRCGNTAPQLHPGCAAHGPVLMAYRLCGSCTSAGPEVG
;
A
#
# COMPACT_ATOMS: atom_id res chain seq x y z
N MET A 1 21.42 26.89 4.85
CA MET A 1 20.33 25.94 5.12
C MET A 1 19.13 26.36 4.27
N ASN A 2 18.69 25.52 3.34
CA ASN A 2 17.69 25.92 2.33
C ASN A 2 16.29 25.69 2.89
N ILE A 3 15.55 26.77 3.17
CA ILE A 3 14.23 26.75 3.83
C ILE A 3 13.24 25.84 3.09
N ALA A 4 13.31 25.78 1.75
CA ALA A 4 12.47 24.93 0.92
C ALA A 4 12.67 23.42 1.16
N LYS A 5 13.90 23.00 1.50
CA LYS A 5 14.18 21.59 1.82
C LYS A 5 13.57 21.19 3.15
N SER A 6 13.68 22.06 4.16
CA SER A 6 13.07 21.83 5.48
C SER A 6 11.55 21.67 5.37
N ALA A 7 10.89 22.57 4.63
CA ALA A 7 9.44 22.52 4.46
C ALA A 7 8.95 21.24 3.76
N TYR A 8 9.69 20.75 2.76
CA TYR A 8 9.37 19.49 2.09
C TYR A 8 9.57 18.29 3.03
N ASP A 9 10.70 18.25 3.75
CA ASP A 9 10.99 17.18 4.70
C ASP A 9 9.92 17.11 5.80
N ASP A 10 9.47 18.27 6.32
CA ASP A 10 8.40 18.37 7.31
C ASP A 10 7.06 17.83 6.76
N GLN A 11 6.69 18.20 5.54
CA GLN A 11 5.47 17.71 4.88
C GLN A 11 5.53 16.20 4.62
N PHE A 12 6.69 15.69 4.20
CA PHE A 12 6.90 14.27 3.99
C PHE A 12 6.76 13.49 5.30
N GLN A 13 7.39 13.94 6.39
CA GLN A 13 7.26 13.29 7.70
C GLN A 13 5.84 13.35 8.25
N ALA A 14 5.11 14.44 7.99
CA ALA A 14 3.68 14.54 8.33
C ALA A 14 2.86 13.47 7.58
N ALA A 15 3.06 13.34 6.26
CA ALA A 15 2.38 12.33 5.45
C ALA A 15 2.70 10.89 5.90
N VAL A 16 3.95 10.59 6.23
CA VAL A 16 4.35 9.29 6.79
C VAL A 16 3.66 9.04 8.14
N SER A 17 3.58 10.07 8.99
CA SER A 17 2.91 9.96 10.30
C SER A 17 1.42 9.70 10.16
N ASP A 18 0.76 10.30 9.16
CA ASP A 18 -0.65 10.05 8.88
C ASP A 18 -0.90 8.61 8.40
N VAL A 19 -0.04 8.07 7.53
CA VAL A 19 -0.12 6.65 7.12
C VAL A 19 0.06 5.73 8.33
N ARG A 20 1.04 6.00 9.19
CA ARG A 20 1.26 5.20 10.42
C ARG A 20 0.06 5.27 11.36
N ARG A 21 -0.55 6.44 11.51
CA ARG A 21 -1.76 6.63 12.32
C ARG A 21 -2.93 5.84 11.73
N TYR A 22 -3.10 5.85 10.42
CA TYR A 22 -4.13 5.06 9.74
C TYR A 22 -3.93 3.56 9.98
N MET A 23 -2.72 3.04 9.76
CA MET A 23 -2.42 1.62 9.99
C MET A 23 -2.67 1.22 11.46
N THR A 24 -2.24 2.07 12.41
CA THR A 24 -2.44 1.84 13.84
C THR A 24 -3.92 1.75 14.20
N ARG A 25 -4.72 2.69 13.70
CA ARG A 25 -6.18 2.67 13.92
C ARG A 25 -6.83 1.44 13.30
N HIS A 26 -6.43 1.10 12.07
CA HIS A 26 -7.01 -0.05 11.38
C HIS A 26 -6.70 -1.36 12.11
N ALA A 27 -5.45 -1.56 12.51
CA ALA A 27 -5.02 -2.70 13.32
C ALA A 27 -5.76 -2.81 14.65
N GLN A 28 -5.98 -1.70 15.35
CA GLN A 28 -6.78 -1.69 16.59
C GLN A 28 -8.22 -2.14 16.35
N GLN A 29 -8.79 -1.82 15.18
CA GLN A 29 -10.16 -2.22 14.82
C GLN A 29 -10.25 -3.68 14.36
N THR A 30 -9.24 -4.20 13.67
CA THR A 30 -9.25 -5.54 13.08
C THR A 30 -8.54 -6.59 13.94
N GLY A 31 -7.83 -6.18 14.99
CA GLY A 31 -6.92 -7.05 15.74
C GLY A 31 -5.68 -7.48 14.94
N SER A 32 -5.41 -6.84 13.79
CA SER A 32 -4.24 -7.15 12.96
C SER A 32 -2.96 -6.53 13.53
N ALA A 33 -1.81 -7.14 13.29
CA ALA A 33 -0.53 -6.54 13.64
C ALA A 33 -0.22 -5.33 12.72
N VAL A 34 0.27 -4.23 13.32
CA VAL A 34 0.85 -3.09 12.58
C VAL A 34 2.36 -3.34 12.45
N GLY A 35 2.90 -3.24 11.24
CA GLY A 35 4.35 -3.31 11.07
C GLY A 35 4.82 -2.92 9.68
N GLN A 36 6.10 -2.56 9.58
CA GLN A 36 6.81 -2.68 8.31
C GLN A 36 6.90 -4.18 8.00
N SER A 37 6.43 -4.59 6.84
CA SER A 37 6.56 -5.97 6.40
C SER A 37 7.84 -6.08 5.57
N ASP A 38 8.83 -6.78 6.11
CA ASP A 38 10.07 -7.11 5.40
C ASP A 38 9.88 -8.26 4.40
N ALA A 39 8.65 -8.73 4.20
CA ALA A 39 8.35 -9.79 3.24
C ALA A 39 8.79 -9.37 1.81
N ALA A 40 9.69 -10.17 1.22
CA ALA A 40 10.28 -9.91 -0.10
C ALA A 40 9.22 -9.66 -1.20
N TRP A 41 8.09 -10.37 -1.14
CA TRP A 41 7.00 -10.18 -2.11
C TRP A 41 6.35 -8.80 -2.03
N LEU A 42 6.22 -8.21 -0.83
CA LEU A 42 5.68 -6.85 -0.67
C LEU A 42 6.69 -5.82 -1.17
N LYS A 43 7.98 -6.03 -0.90
CA LYS A 43 9.03 -5.20 -1.48
C LYS A 43 8.96 -5.22 -3.02
N ALA A 44 8.84 -6.40 -3.62
CA ALA A 44 8.68 -6.53 -5.07
C ALA A 44 7.46 -5.76 -5.60
N LYS A 45 6.34 -5.76 -4.86
CA LYS A 45 5.14 -4.98 -5.22
C LYS A 45 5.33 -3.48 -5.11
N PHE A 46 6.05 -2.99 -4.09
CA PHE A 46 6.42 -1.57 -4.01
C PHE A 46 7.38 -1.17 -5.13
N ASP A 47 8.33 -2.04 -5.48
CA ASP A 47 9.26 -1.81 -6.59
C ASP A 47 8.49 -1.78 -7.93
N GLU A 48 7.54 -2.69 -8.15
CA GLU A 48 6.62 -2.70 -9.32
C GLU A 48 5.81 -1.39 -9.40
N PHE A 49 5.23 -0.96 -8.28
CA PHE A 49 4.50 0.30 -8.18
C PHE A 49 5.37 1.52 -8.52
N ALA A 50 6.57 1.60 -7.94
CA ALA A 50 7.51 2.68 -8.22
C ALA A 50 7.90 2.71 -9.71
N LEU A 51 8.15 1.55 -10.32
CA LEU A 51 8.44 1.44 -11.74
C LEU A 51 7.27 1.91 -12.62
N ASN A 52 6.03 1.56 -12.28
CA ASN A 52 4.85 2.04 -13.01
C ASN A 52 4.75 3.58 -12.97
N LEU A 53 4.94 4.19 -11.79
CA LEU A 53 4.93 5.65 -11.66
C LEU A 53 6.06 6.31 -12.45
N LEU A 54 7.30 5.84 -12.28
CA LEU A 54 8.49 6.43 -12.91
C LEU A 54 8.51 6.27 -14.44
N SER A 55 7.90 5.20 -14.95
CA SER A 55 7.77 4.97 -16.40
C SER A 55 6.57 5.68 -17.04
N GLY A 56 5.79 6.45 -16.28
CA GLY A 56 4.58 7.14 -16.76
C GLY A 56 3.41 6.21 -17.06
N LYS A 57 3.48 4.94 -16.65
CA LYS A 57 2.38 3.95 -16.75
C LYS A 57 1.42 4.03 -15.57
N GLY A 58 1.79 4.76 -14.52
CA GLY A 58 0.95 4.99 -13.36
C GLY A 58 -0.19 5.97 -13.65
N SER A 59 -1.30 5.79 -12.94
CA SER A 59 -2.50 6.62 -12.94
C SER A 59 -2.65 7.26 -11.55
N PRO A 60 -1.92 8.35 -11.26
CA PRO A 60 -2.10 9.08 -10.02
C PRO A 60 -3.45 9.81 -10.04
N CYS A 61 -4.11 9.83 -8.90
CA CYS A 61 -5.34 10.56 -8.70
C CYS A 61 -5.10 12.05 -8.94
N PRO A 62 -6.01 12.76 -9.65
CA PRO A 62 -5.84 14.18 -9.96
C PRO A 62 -5.78 15.09 -8.73
N HIS A 63 -6.22 14.60 -7.56
CA HIS A 63 -6.12 15.32 -6.29
C HIS A 63 -4.73 15.29 -5.66
N ILE A 64 -3.83 14.44 -6.15
CA ILE A 64 -2.45 14.37 -5.66
C ILE A 64 -1.65 15.51 -6.31
N GLY A 65 -1.36 16.53 -5.50
CA GLY A 65 -0.58 17.69 -5.91
C GLY A 65 0.92 17.50 -5.79
N ARG A 66 1.66 18.62 -5.77
CA ARG A 66 3.13 18.63 -5.64
C ARG A 66 3.63 18.37 -4.22
N SER A 67 2.79 18.61 -3.22
CA SER A 67 3.15 18.43 -1.80
C SER A 67 3.01 16.96 -1.41
N PRO A 68 3.95 16.38 -0.63
CA PRO A 68 3.80 15.05 -0.08
C PRO A 68 2.50 14.93 0.71
N MET A 69 1.77 13.84 0.48
CA MET A 69 0.57 13.49 1.21
C MET A 69 0.45 11.98 1.33
N ALA A 70 -0.33 11.52 2.31
CA ALA A 70 -0.70 10.11 2.39
C ALA A 70 -1.42 9.70 1.10
N ALA A 71 -1.03 8.57 0.53
CA ALA A 71 -1.62 8.02 -0.68
C ALA A 71 -1.78 6.50 -0.57
N HIS A 72 -2.67 5.96 -1.38
CA HIS A 72 -3.07 4.56 -1.35
C HIS A 72 -2.85 3.89 -2.70
N THR A 73 -2.42 2.64 -2.67
CA THR A 73 -2.32 1.73 -3.82
C THR A 73 -2.76 0.33 -3.39
N ALA A 74 -2.73 -0.64 -4.29
CA ALA A 74 -2.95 -2.04 -3.94
C ALA A 74 -2.04 -2.99 -4.72
N ALA A 75 -1.75 -4.15 -4.14
CA ALA A 75 -0.89 -5.16 -4.76
C ALA A 75 -1.47 -5.72 -6.08
N TRP A 76 -2.80 -5.68 -6.25
CA TRP A 76 -3.51 -6.02 -7.49
C TRP A 76 -3.64 -4.85 -8.48
N ALA A 77 -3.26 -3.63 -8.09
CA ALA A 77 -3.42 -2.42 -8.88
C ALA A 77 -2.23 -1.47 -8.71
N THR A 78 -1.01 -1.99 -8.86
CA THR A 78 0.27 -1.27 -8.71
C THR A 78 0.48 -0.12 -9.69
N HIS A 79 -0.40 0.04 -10.68
CA HIS A 79 -0.42 1.18 -11.58
C HIS A 79 -1.30 2.33 -11.05
N GLN A 80 -2.05 2.15 -9.96
CA GLN A 80 -2.93 3.19 -9.42
C GLN A 80 -2.36 3.79 -8.14
N LEU A 81 -2.50 5.11 -8.00
CA LEU A 81 -2.19 5.83 -6.77
C LEU A 81 -3.32 6.80 -6.47
N VAL A 82 -4.02 6.63 -5.35
CA VAL A 82 -5.18 7.47 -4.98
C VAL A 82 -4.97 8.23 -3.69
N CYS A 83 -5.60 9.39 -3.57
CA CYS A 83 -5.64 10.12 -2.31
C CYS A 83 -6.61 9.46 -1.31
N PRO A 84 -6.58 9.83 -0.01
CA PRO A 84 -7.43 9.22 1.01
C PRO A 84 -8.94 9.36 0.74
N ALA A 85 -9.35 10.39 0.00
CA ALA A 85 -10.76 10.60 -0.36
C ALA A 85 -11.22 9.73 -1.56
N CYS A 86 -10.29 9.10 -2.28
CA CYS A 86 -10.56 8.34 -3.49
C CYS A 86 -10.19 6.85 -3.34
N THR A 87 -10.08 6.33 -2.11
CA THR A 87 -9.71 4.93 -1.85
C THR A 87 -10.68 3.93 -2.50
N ASP A 88 -11.95 4.29 -2.60
CA ASP A 88 -13.00 3.45 -3.21
C ASP A 88 -12.82 3.28 -4.73
N LEU A 89 -11.90 4.01 -5.37
CA LEU A 89 -11.53 3.80 -6.77
C LEU A 89 -10.57 2.62 -6.94
N ILE A 90 -9.83 2.25 -5.89
CA ILE A 90 -8.99 1.04 -5.88
C ILE A 90 -9.87 -0.13 -5.46
N LYS A 91 -10.78 -0.52 -6.35
CA LYS A 91 -11.55 -1.74 -6.13
C LYS A 91 -10.72 -2.93 -6.58
N PRO A 92 -10.75 -4.04 -5.82
CA PRO A 92 -10.40 -5.29 -6.45
C PRO A 92 -11.32 -5.51 -7.65
N PRO A 93 -10.85 -6.18 -8.72
CA PRO A 93 -11.76 -6.60 -9.78
C PRO A 93 -12.93 -7.35 -9.12
N GLU A 94 -14.16 -7.09 -9.59
CA GLU A 94 -15.39 -7.77 -9.15
C GLU A 94 -15.39 -9.23 -9.65
N ASP A 95 -14.32 -9.94 -9.34
CA ASP A 95 -14.00 -11.26 -9.85
C ASP A 95 -14.40 -12.30 -8.80
N PRO A 96 -15.31 -13.24 -9.11
CA PRO A 96 -15.57 -14.39 -8.26
C PRO A 96 -14.31 -15.25 -8.02
N ASP A 97 -13.29 -15.13 -8.88
CA ASP A 97 -11.99 -15.78 -8.76
C ASP A 97 -10.97 -14.89 -8.03
N ALA A 98 -11.35 -14.29 -6.90
CA ALA A 98 -10.44 -13.45 -6.12
C ALA A 98 -9.12 -14.20 -5.81
N ARG A 99 -8.00 -13.65 -6.30
CA ARG A 99 -6.67 -14.24 -6.20
C ARG A 99 -5.90 -13.69 -5.00
N CYS A 100 -5.11 -14.56 -4.38
CA CYS A 100 -4.10 -14.16 -3.40
C CYS A 100 -3.05 -13.27 -4.08
N ASP A 101 -2.78 -12.09 -3.53
CA ASP A 101 -1.83 -11.14 -4.11
C ASP A 101 -0.37 -11.62 -4.04
N ARG A 102 -0.07 -12.60 -3.16
CA ARG A 102 1.26 -13.20 -3.03
C ARG A 102 1.48 -14.35 -4.01
N CYS A 103 0.59 -15.35 -4.04
CA CYS A 103 0.79 -16.57 -4.82
C CYS A 103 -0.03 -16.64 -6.12
N GLY A 104 -0.97 -15.72 -6.33
CA GLY A 104 -1.83 -15.69 -7.51
C GLY A 104 -2.93 -16.75 -7.55
N ASN A 105 -2.96 -17.69 -6.60
CA ASN A 105 -4.00 -18.72 -6.55
C ASN A 105 -5.34 -18.16 -6.10
N THR A 106 -6.43 -18.68 -6.65
CA THR A 106 -7.78 -18.44 -6.14
C THR A 106 -7.95 -19.09 -4.77
N ALA A 107 -8.72 -18.46 -3.90
CA ALA A 107 -9.01 -19.00 -2.58
C ALA A 107 -10.46 -18.67 -2.18
N PRO A 108 -11.15 -19.58 -1.47
CA PRO A 108 -12.53 -19.34 -1.02
C PRO A 108 -12.61 -18.20 0.00
N GLN A 109 -11.51 -17.93 0.70
CA GLN A 109 -11.38 -16.84 1.64
C GLN A 109 -10.03 -16.17 1.47
N LEU A 110 -10.04 -14.84 1.39
CA LEU A 110 -8.86 -14.01 1.44
C LEU A 110 -8.87 -13.14 2.69
N HIS A 111 -7.70 -12.98 3.29
CA HIS A 111 -7.46 -12.18 4.47
C HIS A 111 -6.86 -10.84 4.01
N PRO A 112 -7.58 -9.72 4.20
CA PRO A 112 -7.06 -8.41 3.85
C PRO A 112 -5.93 -8.00 4.78
N GLY A 113 -5.02 -7.18 4.27
CA GLY A 113 -3.98 -6.53 5.04
C GLY A 113 -3.46 -5.28 4.34
N CYS A 114 -2.56 -4.57 5.01
CA CYS A 114 -1.92 -3.38 4.46
C CYS A 114 -0.46 -3.27 4.88
N ALA A 115 0.37 -2.75 3.98
CA ALA A 115 1.76 -2.40 4.25
C ALA A 115 2.01 -0.95 3.87
N ALA A 116 2.99 -0.30 4.50
CA ALA A 116 3.38 1.06 4.17
C ALA A 116 4.84 1.17 3.74
N HIS A 117 5.09 2.02 2.75
CA HIS A 117 6.42 2.45 2.34
C HIS A 117 6.42 3.98 2.18
N GLY A 118 7.05 4.69 3.12
CA GLY A 118 6.95 6.15 3.20
C GLY A 118 5.50 6.61 3.35
N PRO A 119 5.03 7.57 2.53
CA PRO A 119 3.66 8.09 2.58
C PRO A 119 2.66 7.25 1.76
N VAL A 120 3.05 6.08 1.27
CA VAL A 120 2.18 5.20 0.46
C VAL A 120 1.77 3.97 1.26
N LEU A 121 0.45 3.73 1.31
CA LEU A 121 -0.15 2.53 1.89
C LEU A 121 -0.61 1.59 0.76
N MET A 122 -0.17 0.34 0.79
CA MET A 122 -0.54 -0.70 -0.16
C MET A 122 -1.49 -1.69 0.51
N ALA A 123 -2.71 -1.78 0.00
CA ALA A 123 -3.64 -2.85 0.36
C ALA A 123 -3.27 -4.16 -0.33
N TYR A 124 -3.52 -5.29 0.34
CA TYR A 124 -3.33 -6.63 -0.19
C TYR A 124 -4.33 -7.61 0.43
N ARG A 125 -4.42 -8.82 -0.14
CA ARG A 125 -5.30 -9.91 0.23
C ARG A 125 -4.56 -11.24 0.08
N LEU A 126 -4.47 -12.02 1.14
CA LEU A 126 -3.73 -13.28 1.18
C LEU A 126 -4.64 -14.48 1.42
N CYS A 127 -4.34 -15.63 0.83
CA CYS A 127 -4.98 -16.89 1.22
C CYS A 127 -4.46 -17.41 2.56
N GLY A 128 -5.19 -18.35 3.17
CA GLY A 128 -4.84 -18.93 4.48
C GLY A 128 -3.44 -19.56 4.55
N SER A 129 -2.93 -20.12 3.45
CA SER A 129 -1.57 -20.65 3.40
C SER A 129 -0.52 -19.53 3.41
N CYS A 130 -0.77 -18.43 2.69
CA CYS A 130 0.13 -17.28 2.63
C CYS A 130 0.11 -16.40 3.89
N THR A 131 -0.95 -16.45 4.71
CA THR A 131 -0.99 -15.80 6.02
C THR A 131 -0.26 -16.60 7.10
N SER A 132 -0.31 -17.93 7.01
CA SER A 132 0.32 -18.85 7.98
C SER A 132 1.80 -19.06 7.72
N ALA A 133 2.24 -18.92 6.47
CA ALA A 133 3.65 -18.84 6.13
C ALA A 133 4.19 -17.52 6.68
N GLY A 134 4.88 -17.58 7.82
CA GLY A 134 5.56 -16.44 8.44
C GLY A 134 6.49 -15.70 7.45
N PRO A 135 7.03 -14.53 7.82
CA PRO A 135 7.91 -13.77 6.93
C PRO A 135 9.00 -14.70 6.41
N GLU A 136 9.07 -14.87 5.08
CA GLU A 136 10.15 -15.62 4.44
C GLU A 136 11.44 -14.94 4.85
N VAL A 137 12.24 -15.65 5.65
CA VAL A 137 13.59 -15.22 6.03
C VAL A 137 14.42 -15.33 4.76
N GLY A 138 14.55 -14.21 4.04
CA GLY A 138 15.44 -14.05 2.91
C GLY A 138 16.86 -13.74 3.36
#